data_AF-A0A9D9RLT2-F1
#
_entry.id   AF-A0A9D9RLT2-F1
#
_cell.length_a   1.000
_cell.length_b   1.000
_cell.length_c   1.000
_cell.angle_alpha   90.00
_cell.angle_beta   90.00
_cell.angle_gamma   90.00
#
_symmetry.space_group_name_H-M   'P 1'
#
loop_
_entity.id
_entity.type
_entity.pdbx_description
1 polymer ?
#
loop_
_entity_poly.entity_id
_entity_poly.type
_entity_poly.pdbx_seq_one_letter_code
_entity_poly.pdbx_strand_id
1 'polypeptide(L)'
;MNDSSINIKKINLLLSLFIILLIGIISYFFYHLFSSYLVNFISLITPFVIGGAIAYLCNPICDFLERKTLLPRGLLSIIIITSIILILFLIVFSIVPILINEASSFKSSVPRLIASSKSLIDSIANGNNKQIDVIFDNIQKYLTQTTEAFDSGQIITKFGSFLLGTINGLTGFIMNLVFVVMTAIYVMTDYHVFSKQFKEVLPKKYSSDILLLLNEYNKIIRIYIRGLLISAMFVALFSALGFKVLNLEYAILLGVFCGIFNVIPYIGPYLGALPAIIVGLGQDPKLVIGII
;
A
#
# COMPACT_ATOMS: atom_id res chain seq x y z
N MET A 1 -57.39 -39.20 -21.68
CA MET A 1 -57.28 -37.76 -21.34
C MET A 1 -56.02 -37.41 -20.51
N ASN A 2 -55.10 -38.34 -20.23
CA ASN A 2 -53.94 -38.08 -19.37
C ASN A 2 -52.62 -37.74 -20.13
N ASP A 3 -52.53 -38.06 -21.43
CA ASP A 3 -51.30 -37.82 -22.22
C ASP A 3 -51.07 -36.37 -22.65
N SER A 4 -52.15 -35.62 -22.91
CA SER A 4 -52.05 -34.22 -23.34
C SER A 4 -51.57 -33.28 -22.22
N SER A 5 -51.96 -33.55 -20.97
CA SER A 5 -51.55 -32.76 -19.81
C SER A 5 -50.07 -32.99 -19.43
N ILE A 6 -49.55 -34.20 -19.64
CA ILE A 6 -48.15 -34.55 -19.42
C ILE A 6 -47.24 -33.85 -20.44
N ASN A 7 -47.66 -33.78 -21.70
CA ASN A 7 -46.89 -33.10 -22.76
C ASN A 7 -46.84 -31.57 -22.55
N ILE A 8 -47.94 -30.95 -22.10
CA ILE A 8 -47.95 -29.51 -21.80
C ILE A 8 -47.02 -29.17 -20.62
N LYS A 9 -47.02 -29.98 -19.56
CA LYS A 9 -46.09 -29.79 -18.42
C LYS A 9 -44.62 -29.91 -18.84
N LYS A 10 -44.29 -30.89 -19.70
CA LYS A 10 -42.93 -31.06 -20.23
C LYS A 10 -42.49 -29.88 -21.09
N ILE A 11 -43.38 -29.38 -21.96
CA ILE A 11 -43.10 -28.20 -22.80
C ILE A 11 -42.85 -26.96 -21.94
N ASN A 12 -43.68 -26.70 -20.92
CA ASN A 12 -43.49 -25.56 -20.02
C ASN A 12 -42.21 -25.68 -19.19
N LEU A 13 -41.85 -26.89 -18.77
CA LEU A 13 -40.59 -27.15 -18.08
C LEU A 13 -39.39 -26.84 -18.99
N LEU A 14 -39.40 -27.34 -20.24
CA LEU A 14 -38.35 -27.06 -21.22
C LEU A 14 -38.23 -25.57 -21.55
N LEU A 15 -39.37 -24.87 -21.69
CA LEU A 15 -39.39 -23.42 -21.90
C LEU A 15 -38.81 -22.66 -20.70
N SER A 16 -39.17 -23.06 -19.47
CA SER A 16 -38.63 -22.42 -18.26
C SER A 16 -37.11 -22.62 -18.14
N LEU A 17 -36.61 -23.83 -18.43
CA LEU A 17 -35.18 -24.13 -18.45
C LEU A 17 -34.44 -23.32 -19.52
N PHE A 18 -35.04 -23.17 -20.71
CA PHE A 18 -34.49 -22.36 -21.78
C PHE A 18 -34.40 -20.87 -21.42
N ILE A 19 -35.44 -20.31 -20.78
CA ILE A 19 -35.46 -18.92 -20.32
C ILE A 19 -34.41 -18.70 -19.22
N ILE A 20 -34.29 -19.62 -18.26
CA ILE A 20 -33.28 -19.55 -17.19
C ILE A 20 -31.87 -19.58 -17.79
N LEU A 21 -31.63 -20.45 -18.78
CA LEU A 21 -30.35 -20.54 -19.48
C LEU A 21 -30.03 -19.24 -20.23
N LEU A 22 -31.00 -18.65 -20.93
CA LEU A 22 -30.83 -17.36 -21.60
C LEU A 22 -30.50 -16.22 -20.62
N ILE A 23 -31.22 -16.14 -19.50
CA ILE A 23 -30.95 -15.13 -18.46
C ILE A 23 -29.54 -15.31 -17.88
N GLY A 24 -29.12 -16.57 -17.65
CA GLY A 24 -27.77 -16.89 -17.18
C GLY A 24 -26.69 -16.42 -18.17
N ILE A 25 -26.87 -16.67 -19.46
CA ILE A 25 -25.94 -16.24 -20.52
C ILE A 25 -25.87 -14.71 -20.62
N ILE A 26 -27.02 -14.04 -20.60
CA ILE A 26 -27.08 -12.57 -20.64
C ILE A 26 -26.42 -11.97 -19.40
N SER A 27 -26.68 -12.52 -18.21
CA SER A 27 -26.08 -12.07 -16.96
C SER A 27 -24.56 -12.29 -16.95
N TYR A 28 -24.07 -13.43 -17.42
CA TYR A 28 -22.64 -13.72 -17.55
C TYR A 28 -21.96 -12.76 -18.53
N PHE A 29 -22.55 -12.54 -19.70
CA PHE A 29 -22.03 -11.60 -20.69
C PHE A 29 -22.02 -10.17 -20.13
N PHE A 30 -23.10 -9.74 -19.47
CA PHE A 30 -23.18 -8.43 -18.84
C PHE A 30 -22.12 -8.27 -17.73
N TYR A 31 -21.92 -9.28 -16.89
CA TYR A 31 -20.89 -9.27 -15.86
C TYR A 31 -19.49 -9.13 -16.46
N HIS A 32 -19.15 -9.89 -17.50
CA HIS A 32 -17.83 -9.84 -18.11
C HIS A 32 -17.60 -8.54 -18.89
N LEU A 33 -18.62 -8.05 -19.59
CA LEU A 33 -18.60 -6.76 -20.29
C LEU A 33 -18.41 -5.62 -19.27
N PHE A 34 -19.26 -5.58 -18.25
CA PHE A 34 -19.24 -4.55 -17.21
C PHE A 34 -17.92 -4.56 -16.43
N SER A 35 -17.43 -5.73 -16.01
CA SER A 35 -16.15 -5.83 -15.29
C SER A 35 -14.96 -5.37 -16.13
N SER A 36 -14.85 -5.76 -17.41
CA SER A 36 -13.77 -5.31 -18.28
C SER A 36 -13.79 -3.80 -18.53
N TYR A 37 -14.96 -3.23 -18.83
CA TYR A 37 -15.07 -1.77 -19.04
C TYR A 37 -14.87 -0.98 -17.76
N LEU A 38 -15.38 -1.48 -16.62
CA LEU A 38 -15.27 -0.80 -15.33
C LEU A 38 -13.80 -0.80 -14.85
N VAL A 39 -13.06 -1.89 -15.01
CA VAL A 39 -11.62 -1.92 -14.69
C VAL A 39 -10.83 -0.94 -15.56
N ASN A 40 -11.10 -0.89 -16.86
CA ASN A 40 -10.45 0.06 -17.77
C ASN A 40 -10.81 1.50 -17.41
N PHE A 41 -12.08 1.78 -17.09
CA PHE A 41 -12.54 3.10 -16.68
C PHE A 41 -11.92 3.56 -15.37
N ILE A 42 -11.86 2.69 -14.35
CA ILE A 42 -11.16 2.97 -13.09
C ILE A 42 -9.69 3.27 -13.37
N SER A 43 -9.04 2.50 -14.24
CA SER A 43 -7.62 2.70 -14.59
C SER A 43 -7.38 4.07 -15.22
N LEU A 44 -8.31 4.57 -16.05
CA LEU A 44 -8.23 5.90 -16.65
C LEU A 44 -8.44 7.04 -15.64
N ILE A 45 -9.30 6.84 -14.64
CA ILE A 45 -9.59 7.85 -13.59
C ILE A 45 -8.55 7.84 -12.46
N THR A 46 -7.90 6.70 -12.23
CA THR A 46 -6.89 6.50 -11.18
C THR A 46 -5.84 7.62 -11.10
N PRO A 47 -5.16 8.03 -12.18
CA PRO A 47 -4.15 9.09 -12.08
C PRO A 47 -4.73 10.43 -11.63
N PHE A 48 -5.99 10.73 -11.99
CA PHE A 48 -6.67 11.95 -11.55
C PHE A 48 -7.04 11.91 -10.07
N VAL A 49 -7.49 10.76 -9.57
CA VAL A 49 -7.80 10.56 -8.15
C VAL A 49 -6.54 10.66 -7.30
N ILE A 50 -5.45 10.00 -7.72
CA ILE A 50 -4.16 10.08 -7.03
C ILE A 50 -3.61 11.51 -7.07
N GLY A 51 -3.62 12.16 -8.24
CA GLY A 51 -3.19 13.55 -8.38
C GLY A 51 -3.99 14.52 -7.51
N GLY A 52 -5.32 14.36 -7.48
CA GLY A 52 -6.20 15.12 -6.60
C GLY A 52 -5.93 14.89 -5.11
N ALA A 53 -5.65 13.64 -4.71
CA ALA A 53 -5.26 13.32 -3.34
C ALA A 53 -3.93 13.96 -2.95
N ILE A 54 -2.91 13.91 -3.82
CA ILE A 54 -1.62 14.59 -3.62
C ILE A 54 -1.83 16.09 -3.50
N ALA A 55 -2.60 16.71 -4.40
CA ALA A 55 -2.95 18.13 -4.33
C ALA A 55 -3.61 18.47 -2.99
N TYR A 56 -4.58 17.68 -2.53
CA TYR A 56 -5.25 17.89 -1.25
C TYR A 56 -4.28 17.85 -0.05
N LEU A 57 -3.34 16.89 -0.04
CA LEU A 57 -2.36 16.74 1.02
C LEU A 57 -1.35 17.90 1.04
N CYS A 58 -0.94 18.35 -0.15
CA CYS A 58 0.07 19.38 -0.36
C CYS A 58 -0.50 20.80 -0.28
N ASN A 59 -1.80 20.99 -0.50
CA ASN A 59 -2.44 22.30 -0.53
C ASN A 59 -2.12 23.18 0.68
N PRO A 60 -2.05 22.69 1.93
CA PRO A 60 -1.75 23.56 3.07
C PRO A 60 -0.30 24.03 3.10
N ILE A 61 0.62 23.32 2.44
CA ILE A 61 1.99 23.78 2.22
C ILE A 61 1.96 24.92 1.19
N CYS A 62 1.16 24.77 0.13
CA CYS A 62 0.93 25.81 -0.87
C CYS A 62 0.31 27.07 -0.23
N ASP A 63 -0.78 26.95 0.53
CA ASP A 63 -1.44 28.06 1.23
C ASP A 63 -0.48 28.76 2.23
N PHE A 64 0.39 27.99 2.90
CA PHE A 64 1.39 28.55 3.82
C PHE A 64 2.49 29.33 3.09
N LEU A 65 2.99 28.81 1.97
CA LEU A 65 4.01 29.48 1.16
C LEU A 65 3.44 30.68 0.40
N GLU A 66 2.21 30.61 -0.09
CA GLU A 66 1.49 31.72 -0.73
C GLU A 66 1.33 32.91 0.21
N ARG A 67 1.06 32.66 1.50
CA ARG A 67 1.00 33.73 2.52
C ARG A 67 2.36 34.35 2.84
N LYS A 68 3.46 33.63 2.59
CA LYS A 68 4.82 34.05 2.95
C LYS A 68 5.62 34.58 1.76
N THR A 69 5.17 34.35 0.54
CA THR A 69 5.90 34.68 -0.70
C THR A 69 5.02 35.49 -1.64
N LEU A 70 5.62 36.26 -2.54
CA LEU A 70 4.91 37.02 -3.58
C LEU A 70 4.68 36.18 -4.86
N LEU A 71 4.91 34.87 -4.80
CA LEU A 71 4.86 34.00 -5.97
C LEU A 71 3.42 33.63 -6.33
N PRO A 72 3.09 33.55 -7.63
CA PRO A 72 1.77 33.11 -8.05
C PRO A 72 1.57 31.63 -7.68
N ARG A 73 0.33 31.27 -7.32
CA ARG A 73 -0.04 29.92 -6.88
C ARG A 73 0.32 28.80 -7.86
N GLY A 74 0.28 29.09 -9.16
CA GLY A 74 0.70 28.13 -10.19
C GLY A 74 2.19 27.78 -10.09
N LEU A 75 3.05 28.78 -9.85
CA LEU A 75 4.49 28.55 -9.70
C LEU A 75 4.80 27.82 -8.39
N LEU A 76 4.14 28.20 -7.30
CA LEU A 76 4.23 27.48 -6.02
C LEU A 76 3.82 26.01 -6.18
N SER A 77 2.77 25.75 -6.95
CA SER A 77 2.31 24.39 -7.19
C SER A 77 3.33 23.53 -7.91
N ILE A 78 3.97 24.06 -8.94
CA ILE A 78 5.06 23.39 -9.65
C ILE A 78 6.23 23.14 -8.71
N ILE A 79 6.70 24.16 -7.98
CA ILE A 79 7.85 24.05 -7.07
C ILE A 79 7.61 22.96 -6.02
N ILE A 80 6.44 22.95 -5.37
CA ILE A 80 6.12 21.98 -4.31
C ILE A 80 6.08 20.56 -4.87
N ILE A 81 5.35 20.33 -5.97
CA ILE A 81 5.20 18.99 -6.55
C ILE A 81 6.55 18.48 -7.07
N THR A 82 7.31 19.31 -7.79
CA THR A 82 8.67 18.97 -8.25
C THR A 82 9.60 18.66 -7.08
N SER A 83 9.55 19.44 -6.00
CA SER A 83 10.37 19.20 -4.80
C SER A 83 10.02 17.86 -4.13
N ILE A 84 8.73 17.52 -4.04
CA ILE A 84 8.28 16.23 -3.48
C ILE A 84 8.75 15.07 -4.35
N ILE A 85 8.60 15.17 -5.67
CA ILE A 85 9.08 14.13 -6.61
C ILE A 85 10.59 13.95 -6.46
N LEU A 86 11.34 15.06 -6.39
CA LEU A 86 12.79 15.01 -6.22
C LEU A 86 13.20 14.34 -4.90
N ILE A 87 12.56 14.73 -3.78
CA ILE A 87 12.83 14.14 -2.46
C ILE A 87 12.50 12.64 -2.49
N LEU A 88 11.34 12.25 -3.00
CA LEU A 88 10.95 10.84 -3.12
C LEU A 88 11.91 10.07 -4.02
N PHE A 89 12.33 10.64 -5.14
CA PHE A 89 13.32 10.04 -6.03
C PHE A 89 14.65 9.79 -5.31
N LEU A 90 15.16 10.78 -4.56
CA LEU A 90 16.40 10.65 -3.79
C LEU A 90 16.30 9.58 -2.69
N ILE A 91 15.17 9.54 -1.97
CA ILE A 91 14.87 8.53 -0.95
C ILE A 91 14.85 7.15 -1.58
N VAL A 92 14.09 6.96 -2.66
CA VAL A 92 13.97 5.68 -3.36
C VAL A 92 15.32 5.23 -3.91
N PHE A 93 16.04 6.11 -4.60
CA PHE A 93 17.33 5.79 -5.21
C PHE A 93 18.39 5.40 -4.17
N SER A 94 18.34 6.01 -2.98
CA SER A 94 19.31 5.75 -1.91
C SER A 94 18.93 4.55 -1.03
N ILE A 95 17.65 4.38 -0.71
CA ILE A 95 17.18 3.37 0.25
C ILE A 95 16.86 2.04 -0.42
N VAL A 96 16.26 2.03 -1.62
CA VAL A 96 15.83 0.78 -2.27
C VAL A 96 16.99 -0.20 -2.52
N PRO A 97 18.19 0.22 -2.99
CA PRO A 97 19.31 -0.70 -3.14
C PRO A 97 19.74 -1.34 -1.81
N ILE A 98 19.71 -0.57 -0.72
CA ILE A 98 20.02 -1.05 0.63
C ILE A 98 18.98 -2.10 1.06
N LEU A 99 17.69 -1.79 0.90
CA LEU A 99 16.60 -2.71 1.24
C LEU A 99 16.68 -4.01 0.43
N ILE A 100 17.03 -3.92 -0.85
CA ILE A 100 17.22 -5.09 -1.71
C ILE A 100 18.35 -5.97 -1.19
N ASN A 101 19.50 -5.38 -0.86
CA ASN A 101 20.66 -6.12 -0.35
C ASN A 101 20.36 -6.76 1.01
N GLU A 102 19.74 -6.01 1.93
CA GLU A 102 19.32 -6.52 3.23
C GLU A 102 18.25 -7.61 3.10
N ALA A 103 17.27 -7.46 2.21
CA ALA A 103 16.24 -8.47 1.98
C ALA A 103 16.82 -9.76 1.39
N SER A 104 17.76 -9.65 0.44
CA SER A 104 18.46 -10.81 -0.15
C SER A 104 19.27 -11.56 0.91
N SER A 105 19.99 -10.80 1.75
CA SER A 105 20.81 -11.34 2.84
C SER A 105 19.97 -11.96 3.97
N PHE A 106 18.82 -11.34 4.27
CA PHE A 106 17.85 -11.88 5.23
C PHE A 106 17.31 -13.21 4.72
N LYS A 107 16.85 -13.28 3.46
CA LYS A 107 16.34 -14.51 2.84
C LYS A 107 17.33 -15.67 2.94
N SER A 108 18.60 -15.46 2.61
CA SER A 108 19.63 -16.51 2.71
C SER A 108 19.94 -16.92 4.16
N SER A 109 19.65 -16.04 5.12
CA SER A 109 19.90 -16.26 6.55
C SER A 109 18.70 -16.79 7.33
N VAL A 110 17.48 -16.75 6.78
CA VAL A 110 16.25 -17.24 7.43
C VAL A 110 16.42 -18.65 8.03
N PRO A 111 16.90 -19.68 7.29
CA PRO A 111 17.03 -21.02 7.86
C PRO A 111 17.97 -21.06 9.08
N ARG A 112 19.08 -20.31 9.02
CA ARG A 112 20.07 -20.20 10.10
C ARG A 112 19.47 -19.52 11.34
N LEU A 113 18.78 -18.40 11.14
CA LEU A 113 18.19 -17.61 12.23
C LEU A 113 17.10 -18.39 12.99
N ILE A 114 16.27 -19.14 12.26
CA ILE A 114 15.23 -19.99 12.84
C ILE A 114 15.86 -21.15 13.62
N ALA A 115 16.83 -21.86 13.03
CA ALA A 115 17.49 -22.98 13.71
C ALA A 115 18.20 -22.53 15.00
N SER A 116 18.85 -21.36 14.98
CA SER A 116 19.54 -20.78 16.14
C SER A 116 18.56 -20.32 17.22
N SER A 117 17.45 -19.69 16.81
CA SER A 117 16.40 -19.28 17.75
C SER A 117 15.74 -20.48 18.43
N LYS A 118 15.49 -21.55 17.68
CA LYS A 118 14.91 -22.80 18.19
C LYS A 118 15.82 -23.48 19.21
N SER A 119 17.11 -23.65 18.89
CA SER A 119 18.06 -24.32 19.79
C SER A 119 18.25 -23.58 21.12
N LEU A 120 18.20 -22.25 21.10
CA LEU A 120 18.23 -21.42 22.30
C LEU A 120 16.99 -21.61 23.17
N ILE A 121 15.81 -21.60 22.56
CA ILE A 121 14.55 -21.81 23.27
C ILE A 121 14.48 -23.23 23.86
N ASP A 122 14.90 -24.25 23.11
CA ASP A 122 14.95 -25.63 23.58
C ASP A 122 15.91 -25.82 24.77
N SER A 123 17.04 -25.09 24.75
CA SER A 123 18.01 -25.09 25.84
C SER A 123 17.46 -24.43 27.12
N ILE A 124 16.59 -23.44 26.98
CA ILE A 124 15.93 -22.75 28.12
C ILE A 124 14.71 -23.54 28.62
N ALA A 125 13.97 -24.19 27.71
CA ALA A 125 12.73 -24.89 28.01
C ALA A 125 12.92 -26.34 28.51
N ASN A 126 14.15 -26.76 28.83
CA ASN A 126 14.50 -28.13 29.23
C ASN A 126 14.03 -29.21 28.23
N GLY A 127 14.15 -28.92 26.93
CA GLY A 127 14.08 -29.88 25.82
C GLY A 127 12.94 -30.90 25.86
N ASN A 128 11.73 -30.51 25.41
CA ASN A 128 10.74 -31.36 24.69
C ASN A 128 9.35 -30.71 24.57
N ASN A 129 9.28 -29.44 24.19
CA ASN A 129 7.99 -28.85 23.90
C ASN A 129 7.63 -29.06 22.43
N LYS A 130 6.91 -30.14 22.13
CA LYS A 130 6.35 -30.42 20.78
C LYS A 130 5.55 -29.24 20.19
N GLN A 131 5.02 -28.36 21.04
CA GLN A 131 4.35 -27.14 20.61
C GLN A 131 5.32 -26.10 20.02
N ILE A 132 6.54 -26.00 20.54
CA ILE A 132 7.59 -25.10 20.04
C ILE A 132 8.08 -25.60 18.67
N ASP A 133 8.29 -26.90 18.50
CA ASP A 133 8.63 -27.52 17.21
C ASP A 133 7.61 -27.13 16.12
N VAL A 134 6.31 -27.33 16.39
CA VAL A 134 5.24 -27.02 15.44
C VAL A 134 5.19 -25.53 15.11
N ILE A 135 5.45 -24.64 16.07
CA ILE A 135 5.47 -23.19 15.83
C ILE A 135 6.66 -22.82 14.94
N PHE A 136 7.87 -23.29 15.24
CA PHE A 136 9.08 -22.98 14.47
C PHE A 136 9.04 -23.56 13.06
N ASP A 137 8.53 -24.79 12.89
CA ASP A 137 8.38 -25.42 11.57
C ASP A 137 7.37 -24.65 10.70
N ASN A 138 6.26 -24.19 11.30
CA ASN A 138 5.29 -23.33 10.60
C ASN A 138 5.92 -21.99 10.22
N ILE A 139 6.61 -21.31 11.15
CA ILE A 139 7.31 -20.05 10.88
C ILE A 139 8.32 -20.22 9.74
N GLN A 140 9.11 -21.29 9.78
CA GLN A 140 10.06 -21.60 8.72
C GLN A 140 9.36 -21.81 7.39
N LYS A 141 8.32 -22.64 7.34
CA LYS A 141 7.55 -22.87 6.12
C LYS A 141 6.96 -21.58 5.55
N TYR A 142 6.33 -20.75 6.38
CA TYR A 142 5.77 -19.47 5.95
C TYR A 142 6.84 -18.50 5.48
N LEU A 143 7.96 -18.36 6.20
CA LEU A 143 9.05 -17.46 5.81
C LEU A 143 9.75 -17.94 4.54
N THR A 144 9.94 -19.25 4.37
CA THR A 144 10.59 -19.81 3.17
C THR A 144 9.67 -19.68 1.93
N GLN A 145 8.38 -20.01 2.07
CA GLN A 145 7.39 -19.82 0.99
C GLN A 145 7.17 -18.34 0.63
N THR A 146 7.19 -17.45 1.63
CA THR A 146 7.05 -16.02 1.40
C THR A 146 8.32 -15.45 0.75
N THR A 147 9.51 -15.90 1.16
CA THR A 147 10.78 -15.46 0.57
C THR A 147 11.07 -16.05 -0.81
N GLU A 148 10.49 -17.20 -1.16
CA GLU A 148 10.46 -17.71 -2.54
C GLU A 148 9.75 -16.73 -3.50
N ALA A 149 8.70 -16.02 -3.03
CA ALA A 149 8.07 -14.93 -3.78
C ALA A 149 8.96 -13.67 -3.88
N PHE A 150 9.90 -13.49 -2.94
CA PHE A 150 10.95 -12.45 -2.96
C PHE A 150 12.25 -13.00 -3.55
N ASP A 151 12.22 -13.42 -4.82
CA ASP A 151 13.46 -13.72 -5.52
C ASP A 151 14.22 -12.41 -5.77
N SER A 152 15.28 -12.15 -5.01
CA SER A 152 16.08 -10.92 -5.09
C SER A 152 16.66 -10.71 -6.49
N GLY A 153 16.93 -11.81 -7.21
CA GLY A 153 17.26 -11.80 -8.63
C GLY A 153 16.12 -11.19 -9.45
N GLN A 154 14.88 -11.62 -9.27
CA GLN A 154 13.75 -11.03 -10.00
C GLN A 154 13.43 -9.60 -9.57
N ILE A 155 13.60 -9.20 -8.31
CA ILE A 155 13.31 -7.82 -7.87
C ILE A 155 14.38 -6.87 -8.40
N ILE A 156 15.66 -7.21 -8.30
CA ILE A 156 16.76 -6.42 -8.89
C ILE A 156 16.66 -6.41 -10.41
N THR A 157 16.40 -7.55 -11.02
CA THR A 157 16.26 -7.63 -12.48
C THR A 157 15.00 -6.91 -12.93
N LYS A 158 13.87 -6.95 -12.20
CA LYS A 158 12.64 -6.16 -12.49
C LYS A 158 12.83 -4.68 -12.21
N PHE A 159 13.58 -4.28 -11.19
CA PHE A 159 13.86 -2.86 -10.90
C PHE A 159 14.90 -2.30 -11.88
N GLY A 160 15.93 -3.08 -12.21
CA GLY A 160 16.95 -2.78 -13.22
C GLY A 160 16.39 -2.81 -14.65
N SER A 161 15.50 -3.74 -14.99
CA SER A 161 14.76 -3.74 -16.26
C SER A 161 13.59 -2.74 -16.27
N PHE A 162 13.03 -2.36 -15.12
CA PHE A 162 12.19 -1.16 -15.02
C PHE A 162 13.00 0.10 -15.33
N LEU A 163 14.28 0.18 -14.93
CA LEU A 163 15.16 1.29 -15.27
C LEU A 163 15.71 1.22 -16.71
N LEU A 164 15.90 0.03 -17.28
CA LEU A 164 16.63 -0.17 -18.56
C LEU A 164 15.80 -0.74 -19.73
N GLY A 165 14.66 -1.38 -19.49
CA GLY A 165 13.99 -2.15 -20.52
C GLY A 165 12.55 -2.52 -20.19
N THR A 166 11.59 -1.68 -20.58
CA THR A 166 10.37 -2.11 -21.28
C THR A 166 9.70 -0.89 -21.90
N ILE A 167 10.11 -0.51 -23.11
CA ILE A 167 9.54 0.64 -23.85
C ILE A 167 8.00 0.61 -23.90
N ASN A 168 7.37 -0.57 -23.82
CA ASN A 168 5.92 -0.72 -23.87
C ASN A 168 5.20 -0.62 -22.50
N GLY A 169 5.83 -1.01 -21.40
CA GLY A 169 5.26 -0.92 -20.04
C GLY A 169 5.65 0.38 -19.30
N LEU A 170 6.86 0.86 -19.57
CA LEU A 170 7.37 2.14 -19.06
C LEU A 170 6.55 3.31 -19.60
N THR A 171 6.13 3.24 -20.87
CA THR A 171 5.27 4.28 -21.45
C THR A 171 3.96 4.41 -20.66
N GLY A 172 3.29 3.30 -20.32
CA GLY A 172 2.08 3.35 -19.50
C GLY A 172 2.31 3.92 -18.09
N PHE A 173 3.40 3.51 -17.42
CA PHE A 173 3.75 4.03 -16.10
C PHE A 173 4.13 5.51 -16.12
N ILE A 174 4.99 5.92 -17.06
CA ILE A 174 5.42 7.32 -17.24
C ILE A 174 4.21 8.18 -17.60
N MET A 175 3.35 7.73 -18.52
CA MET A 175 2.13 8.47 -18.87
C MET A 175 1.23 8.63 -17.65
N ASN A 176 0.98 7.56 -16.88
CA ASN A 176 0.21 7.65 -15.64
C ASN A 176 0.85 8.62 -14.64
N LEU A 177 2.17 8.56 -14.45
CA LEU A 177 2.90 9.45 -13.55
C LEU A 177 2.79 10.91 -14.02
N VAL A 178 2.95 11.17 -15.32
CA VAL A 178 2.76 12.49 -15.92
C VAL A 178 1.33 12.98 -15.67
N PHE A 179 0.31 12.16 -15.90
CA PHE A 179 -1.08 12.53 -15.59
C PHE A 179 -1.31 12.82 -14.11
N VAL A 180 -0.74 12.03 -13.20
CA VAL A 180 -0.78 12.27 -11.75
C VAL A 180 -0.18 13.64 -11.42
N VAL A 181 1.03 13.91 -11.92
CA VAL A 181 1.76 15.16 -11.66
C VAL A 181 1.02 16.36 -12.24
N MET A 182 0.58 16.26 -13.50
CA MET A 182 -0.20 17.32 -14.14
C MET A 182 -1.51 17.58 -13.40
N THR A 183 -2.24 16.53 -13.01
CA THR A 183 -3.48 16.68 -12.23
C THR A 183 -3.20 17.31 -10.88
N ALA A 184 -2.15 16.88 -10.17
CA ALA A 184 -1.79 17.45 -8.88
C ALA A 184 -1.47 18.95 -8.98
N ILE A 185 -0.69 19.36 -9.99
CA ILE A 185 -0.35 20.77 -10.22
C ILE A 185 -1.61 21.56 -10.58
N TYR A 186 -2.44 21.05 -11.49
CA TYR A 186 -3.64 21.76 -11.95
C TYR A 186 -4.67 21.93 -10.83
N VAL A 187 -4.99 20.85 -10.10
CA VAL A 187 -5.92 20.87 -8.97
C VAL A 187 -5.41 21.76 -7.83
N MET A 188 -4.10 21.79 -7.58
CA MET A 188 -3.53 22.64 -6.53
C MET A 188 -3.48 24.13 -6.94
N THR A 189 -3.24 24.41 -8.22
CA THR A 189 -3.25 25.76 -8.78
C THR A 189 -4.63 26.37 -8.70
N ASP A 190 -5.66 25.64 -9.13
CA ASP A 190 -7.05 26.12 -9.18
C ASP A 190 -7.90 25.61 -7.99
N TYR A 191 -7.26 25.23 -6.88
CA TYR A 191 -7.91 24.60 -5.72
C TYR A 191 -9.11 25.40 -5.19
N HIS A 192 -9.00 26.73 -5.17
CA HIS A 192 -10.09 27.61 -4.73
C HIS A 192 -11.24 27.68 -5.72
N VAL A 193 -10.97 27.58 -7.03
CA VAL A 193 -12.01 27.53 -8.07
C VAL A 193 -12.78 26.22 -7.94
N PHE A 194 -12.09 25.09 -7.83
CA PHE A 194 -12.73 23.78 -7.61
C PHE A 194 -13.56 23.76 -6.33
N SER A 195 -13.05 24.33 -5.24
CA SER A 195 -13.78 24.43 -3.97
C SER A 195 -15.04 25.29 -4.10
N LYS A 196 -15.00 26.38 -4.86
CA LYS A 196 -16.17 27.24 -5.11
C LYS A 196 -17.21 26.55 -5.98
N GLN A 197 -16.80 25.95 -7.10
CA GLN A 197 -17.69 25.21 -7.99
C GLN A 197 -18.38 24.04 -7.27
N PHE A 198 -17.64 23.33 -6.42
CA PHE A 198 -18.21 22.25 -5.61
C PHE A 198 -19.35 22.75 -4.70
N LYS A 199 -19.25 23.97 -4.15
CA LYS A 199 -20.31 24.58 -3.34
C LYS A 199 -21.55 24.93 -4.16
N GLU A 200 -21.37 25.31 -5.42
CA GLU A 200 -22.47 25.72 -6.31
C GLU A 200 -23.33 24.53 -6.78
N VAL A 201 -22.77 23.32 -6.79
CA VAL A 201 -23.50 22.08 -7.13
C VAL A 201 -24.39 21.59 -5.97
N LEU A 202 -24.15 22.04 -4.73
CA LEU A 202 -24.90 21.57 -3.57
C LEU A 202 -26.35 22.12 -3.57
N PRO A 203 -27.35 21.30 -3.18
CA PRO A 203 -28.73 21.77 -3.02
C PRO A 203 -28.80 22.93 -2.02
N LYS A 204 -29.31 24.09 -2.44
CA LYS A 204 -29.35 25.32 -1.63
C LYS A 204 -29.98 25.13 -0.25
N LYS A 205 -30.97 24.23 -0.13
CA LYS A 205 -31.71 23.95 1.11
C LYS A 205 -30.82 23.41 2.24
N TYR A 206 -29.81 22.60 1.92
CA TYR A 206 -28.95 21.93 2.92
C TYR A 206 -27.47 22.28 2.74
N SER A 207 -27.14 23.24 1.87
CA SER A 207 -25.77 23.59 1.52
C SER A 207 -24.94 23.97 2.74
N SER A 208 -25.51 24.75 3.67
CA SER A 208 -24.82 25.16 4.91
C SER A 208 -24.46 23.97 5.80
N ASP A 209 -25.41 23.05 6.04
CA ASP A 209 -25.19 21.89 6.89
C ASP A 209 -24.18 20.92 6.27
N ILE A 210 -24.29 20.69 4.95
CA ILE A 210 -23.34 19.85 4.21
C ILE A 210 -21.93 20.45 4.29
N LEU A 211 -21.79 21.76 4.13
CA LEU A 211 -20.48 22.41 4.19
C LEU A 211 -19.87 22.40 5.58
N LEU A 212 -20.67 22.55 6.63
CA LEU A 212 -20.20 22.40 8.02
C LEU A 212 -19.64 20.99 8.25
N LEU A 213 -20.42 19.96 7.91
CA LEU A 213 -19.99 18.56 8.04
C LEU A 213 -18.72 18.29 7.23
N LEU A 214 -18.69 18.68 5.95
CA LEU A 214 -17.53 18.47 5.08
C LEU A 214 -16.28 19.16 5.63
N ASN A 215 -16.39 20.34 6.21
CA ASN A 215 -15.26 21.04 6.82
C ASN A 215 -14.75 20.30 8.06
N GLU A 216 -15.63 19.78 8.91
CA GLU A 216 -15.26 18.98 10.07
C GLU A 216 -14.57 17.67 9.67
N TYR A 217 -15.16 16.92 8.72
CA TYR A 217 -14.55 15.71 8.17
C TYR A 217 -13.19 16.00 7.53
N ASN A 218 -13.09 17.06 6.71
CA ASN A 218 -11.82 17.47 6.11
C ASN A 218 -10.75 17.78 7.16
N LYS A 219 -11.11 18.45 8.26
CA LYS A 219 -10.18 18.75 9.35
C LYS A 219 -9.68 17.46 10.00
N ILE A 220 -10.57 16.54 10.33
CA ILE A 220 -10.23 15.26 10.97
C ILE A 220 -9.35 14.41 10.04
N ILE A 221 -9.75 14.22 8.78
CA ILE A 221 -9.01 13.44 7.78
C ILE A 221 -7.60 14.01 7.57
N ARG A 222 -7.48 15.33 7.45
CA ARG A 222 -6.18 15.99 7.25
C ARG A 222 -5.25 15.80 8.44
N ILE A 223 -5.75 15.94 9.67
CA ILE A 223 -4.95 15.72 10.88
C ILE A 223 -4.55 14.25 10.99
N TYR A 224 -5.49 13.33 10.75
CA TYR A 224 -5.25 11.89 10.84
C TYR A 224 -4.21 11.41 9.84
N ILE A 225 -4.38 11.69 8.54
CA ILE A 225 -3.44 11.24 7.50
C ILE A 225 -2.04 11.81 7.74
N ARG A 226 -1.94 13.08 8.14
CA ARG A 226 -0.64 13.70 8.45
C ARG A 226 0.01 13.06 9.67
N GLY A 227 -0.75 12.86 10.75
CA GLY A 227 -0.29 12.18 11.95
C GLY A 227 0.19 10.76 11.64
N LEU A 228 -0.54 10.03 10.80
CA LEU A 228 -0.22 8.68 10.38
C LEU A 228 1.09 8.62 9.57
N LEU A 229 1.24 9.50 8.57
CA LEU A 229 2.46 9.55 7.75
C LEU A 229 3.69 9.96 8.57
N ILE A 230 3.55 11.00 9.41
CA ILE A 230 4.63 11.47 10.28
C ILE A 230 5.01 10.38 11.28
N SER A 231 4.03 9.74 11.93
CA SER A 231 4.24 8.65 12.86
C SER A 231 4.97 7.47 12.20
N ALA A 232 4.50 7.02 11.04
CA ALA A 232 5.13 5.93 10.28
C ALA A 232 6.58 6.27 9.88
N MET A 233 6.85 7.51 9.46
CA MET A 233 8.21 7.96 9.14
C MET A 233 9.12 7.97 10.38
N PHE A 234 8.63 8.45 11.52
CA PHE A 234 9.41 8.46 12.77
C PHE A 234 9.68 7.05 13.28
N VAL A 235 8.69 6.16 13.24
CA VAL A 235 8.90 4.75 13.61
C VAL A 235 9.91 4.10 12.67
N ALA A 236 9.78 4.29 11.35
CA ALA A 236 10.76 3.76 10.40
C ALA A 236 12.19 4.23 10.70
N LEU A 237 12.35 5.54 10.89
CA LEU A 237 13.65 6.17 11.10
C LEU A 237 14.26 5.77 12.45
N PHE A 238 13.51 5.88 13.55
CA PHE A 238 14.03 5.58 14.88
C PHE A 238 14.23 4.09 15.11
N SER A 239 13.38 3.22 14.58
CA SER A 239 13.62 1.78 14.62
C SER A 239 14.86 1.41 13.83
N ALA A 240 15.03 1.94 12.60
CA ALA A 240 16.24 1.68 11.80
C ALA A 240 17.51 2.17 12.51
N LEU A 241 17.48 3.37 13.10
CA LEU A 241 18.61 3.91 13.86
C LEU A 241 18.87 3.10 15.14
N GLY A 242 17.83 2.74 15.89
CA GLY A 242 17.93 1.93 17.10
C GLY A 242 18.54 0.55 16.82
N PHE A 243 18.03 -0.15 15.81
CA PHE A 243 18.57 -1.44 15.37
C PHE A 243 20.03 -1.30 14.88
N LYS A 244 20.37 -0.21 14.20
CA LYS A 244 21.74 0.06 13.78
C LYS A 244 22.68 0.29 14.96
N VAL A 245 22.24 1.01 15.99
CA VAL A 245 23.00 1.22 17.24
C VAL A 245 23.21 -0.09 17.98
N LEU A 246 22.21 -0.98 17.97
CA LEU A 246 22.29 -2.32 18.54
C LEU A 246 23.15 -3.29 17.70
N ASN A 247 23.66 -2.87 16.53
CA ASN A 247 24.33 -3.72 15.55
C ASN A 247 23.49 -4.93 15.13
N LEU A 248 22.16 -4.78 15.08
CA LEU A 248 21.25 -5.79 14.59
C LEU A 248 21.38 -5.93 13.07
N GLU A 249 21.47 -7.18 12.57
CA GLU A 249 21.45 -7.43 11.14
C GLU A 249 20.15 -6.89 10.49
N TYR A 250 20.25 -6.36 9.28
CA TYR A 250 19.10 -5.87 8.50
C TYR A 250 18.33 -4.70 9.15
N ALA A 251 19.03 -3.86 9.91
CA ALA A 251 18.45 -2.75 10.67
C ALA A 251 17.55 -1.82 9.83
N ILE A 252 17.95 -1.47 8.61
CA ILE A 252 17.19 -0.52 7.77
C ILE A 252 15.92 -1.19 7.24
N LEU A 253 16.02 -2.44 6.77
CA LEU A 253 14.91 -3.27 6.33
C LEU A 253 13.88 -3.45 7.44
N LEU A 254 14.32 -3.85 8.63
CA LEU A 254 13.47 -4.07 9.79
C LEU A 254 12.82 -2.77 10.28
N GLY A 255 13.57 -1.66 10.26
CA GLY A 255 13.03 -0.35 10.60
C GLY A 255 11.93 0.10 9.63
N VAL A 256 12.17 0.00 8.31
CA VAL A 256 11.15 0.30 7.29
C VAL A 256 9.93 -0.62 7.46
N PHE A 257 10.13 -1.89 7.76
CA PHE A 257 9.04 -2.83 8.06
C PHE A 257 8.21 -2.37 9.26
N CYS A 258 8.84 -1.97 10.37
CA CYS A 258 8.16 -1.40 11.53
C CYS A 258 7.32 -0.18 11.17
N GLY A 259 7.87 0.75 10.37
CA GLY A 259 7.16 1.94 9.91
C GLY A 259 5.94 1.64 9.04
N ILE A 260 6.03 0.65 8.15
CA ILE A 260 4.90 0.21 7.31
C ILE A 260 3.80 -0.40 8.19
N PHE A 261 4.16 -1.31 9.10
CA PHE A 261 3.16 -1.95 9.96
C PHE A 261 2.54 -1.00 10.97
N ASN A 262 3.25 0.05 11.39
CA ASN A 262 2.73 1.10 12.26
C ASN A 262 1.52 1.86 11.67
N VAL A 263 1.23 1.69 10.37
CA VAL A 263 -0.01 2.18 9.75
C VAL A 263 -1.24 1.45 10.31
N ILE A 264 -1.10 0.20 10.77
CA ILE A 264 -2.16 -0.61 11.36
C ILE A 264 -2.22 -0.34 12.88
N PRO A 265 -3.25 0.34 13.40
CA PRO A 265 -3.33 0.68 14.82
C PRO A 265 -3.36 -0.56 15.72
N TYR A 266 -2.79 -0.45 16.92
CA TYR A 266 -2.68 -1.48 17.97
C TYR A 266 -1.84 -2.71 17.61
N ILE A 267 -1.91 -3.20 16.38
CA ILE A 267 -1.29 -4.45 15.93
C ILE A 267 0.07 -4.16 15.28
N GLY A 268 0.21 -2.99 14.65
CA GLY A 268 1.38 -2.59 13.88
C GLY A 268 2.71 -2.75 14.58
N PRO A 269 2.91 -2.19 15.79
CA PRO A 269 4.18 -2.31 16.51
C PRO A 269 4.59 -3.77 16.75
N TYR A 270 3.64 -4.64 17.11
CA TYR A 270 3.91 -6.06 17.35
C TYR A 270 4.27 -6.79 16.05
N LEU A 271 3.51 -6.59 14.97
CA LEU A 271 3.82 -7.20 13.68
C LEU A 271 5.14 -6.70 13.09
N GLY A 272 5.45 -5.42 13.30
CA GLY A 272 6.71 -4.80 12.89
C GLY A 272 7.91 -5.36 13.65
N ALA A 273 7.77 -5.56 14.96
CA ALA A 273 8.84 -6.06 15.82
C ALA A 273 9.12 -7.56 15.65
N LEU A 274 8.13 -8.35 15.21
CA LEU A 274 8.26 -9.81 15.09
C LEU A 274 9.49 -10.27 14.29
N PRO A 275 9.73 -9.78 13.05
CA PRO A 275 10.93 -10.15 12.31
C PRO A 275 12.22 -9.71 13.00
N ALA A 276 12.21 -8.55 13.67
CA ALA A 276 13.38 -8.04 14.39
C ALA A 276 13.71 -8.92 15.60
N ILE A 277 12.71 -9.40 16.34
CA ILE A 277 12.88 -10.32 17.47
C ILE A 277 13.47 -11.65 16.98
N ILE A 278 13.00 -12.20 15.85
CA ILE A 278 13.54 -13.43 15.27
C ILE A 278 15.02 -13.26 14.88
N VAL A 279 15.36 -12.13 14.25
CA VAL A 279 16.77 -11.81 13.90
C VAL A 279 17.60 -11.67 15.18
N GLY A 280 17.10 -10.94 16.18
CA GLY A 280 17.78 -10.73 17.46
C GLY A 280 18.06 -12.04 18.19
N LEU A 281 17.05 -12.91 18.33
CA LEU A 281 17.21 -14.24 18.93
C LEU A 281 18.22 -15.11 18.18
N GLY A 282 18.22 -15.05 16.84
CA GLY A 282 19.15 -15.80 16.01
C GLY A 282 20.59 -15.27 16.04
N GLN A 283 20.78 -13.98 16.32
CA GLN A 283 22.09 -13.31 16.35
C GLN A 283 22.71 -13.30 17.76
N ASP A 284 22.03 -12.69 18.73
CA ASP A 284 22.40 -12.69 20.15
C ASP A 284 21.13 -12.40 20.98
N PRO A 285 20.68 -13.35 21.84
CA PRO A 285 19.48 -13.18 22.67
C PRO A 285 19.42 -11.89 23.48
N LYS A 286 20.57 -11.28 23.83
CA LYS A 286 20.62 -10.01 24.57
C LYS A 286 20.07 -8.84 23.76
N LEU A 287 20.14 -8.91 22.42
CA LEU A 287 19.62 -7.86 21.54
C LEU A 287 18.11 -7.72 21.65
N VAL A 288 17.39 -8.80 22.01
CA VAL A 288 15.94 -8.80 22.16
C VAL A 288 15.47 -7.81 23.22
N ILE A 289 16.26 -7.60 24.28
CA ILE A 289 15.96 -6.62 25.34
C ILE A 289 15.98 -5.19 24.79
N GLY A 290 16.82 -4.91 23.78
CA GLY A 290 16.86 -3.60 23.13
C GLY A 290 15.79 -3.42 22.04
N ILE A 291 15.14 -4.51 21.60
CA ILE A 291 14.10 -4.50 20.56
C ILE A 291 12.70 -4.32 21.16
N ILE A 292 12.46 -4.88 22.36
CA ILE A 292 11.20 -4.79 23.13
C ILE A 292 11.13 -3.45 23.87
#